data_AF-A0A8S3Z717-F1
#
_entry.id   AF-A0A8S3Z717-F1
#
_cell.length_a   1.000
_cell.length_b   1.000
_cell.length_c   1.000
_cell.angle_alpha   90.00
_cell.angle_beta   90.00
_cell.angle_gamma   90.00
#
_symmetry.space_group_name_H-M   'P 1'
#
loop_
_entity.id
_entity.type
_entity.pdbx_description
1 polymer ?
#
loop_
_entity_poly.entity_id
_entity_poly.type
_entity_poly.pdbx_seq_one_letter_code
_entity_poly.pdbx_strand_id
1 'polypeptide(L)'
;FDRNLQGRLTYNLSRPSSLLTNIVYTNDQNHLSSSVQLGTRSSYVSLSYTRSFPESNSKVRTAVRMGTLGGMVECSVEKKLTDFSHIGGTLLVGVPQGVHLKLKLLRGQQTFFFPIYLSDNLNPSAMLYGALLPFAAYYIVRKLIVEPIILQQKLIDVEKNKEEYADKMAQKKSEAEKAVELMKESYDRCVEQEERKSGLVIIKAMYGKLQSSDDGEIKEQTCIDVTIPVQSLVKDSKLILPETSSKSGLPGFYDPVIGEQKKLYLRYKFRGRLHQVFVSDTEPVRLPQQ
;
A
#
# COMPACT_ATOMS: atom_id res chain seq x y z
N PHE A 1 36.83 -1.81 -17.73
CA PHE A 1 35.88 -2.64 -18.47
C PHE A 1 34.48 -2.30 -18.01
N ASP A 2 33.64 -1.84 -18.92
CA ASP A 2 32.28 -1.39 -18.61
C ASP A 2 31.44 -2.59 -18.14
N ARG A 3 30.90 -2.55 -16.92
CA ARG A 3 30.16 -3.68 -16.30
C ARG A 3 28.91 -4.07 -17.10
N ASN A 4 28.46 -3.14 -17.94
CA ASN A 4 27.22 -3.18 -18.68
C ASN A 4 27.35 -3.83 -20.07
N LEU A 5 28.57 -4.07 -20.57
CA LEU A 5 28.80 -4.69 -21.87
C LEU A 5 29.47 -6.06 -21.70
N GLN A 6 28.80 -7.11 -22.15
CA GLN A 6 29.29 -8.49 -22.10
C GLN A 6 29.32 -9.08 -23.51
N GLY A 7 30.51 -9.47 -23.96
CA GLY A 7 30.71 -10.22 -25.19
C GLY A 7 30.94 -11.71 -24.87
N ARG A 8 30.27 -12.61 -25.60
CA ARG A 8 30.50 -14.05 -25.52
C ARG A 8 30.67 -14.62 -26.92
N LEU A 9 31.79 -15.31 -27.13
CA LEU A 9 32.03 -16.11 -28.33
C LEU A 9 31.90 -17.58 -27.96
N THR A 10 31.08 -18.33 -28.70
CA THR A 10 30.84 -19.76 -28.48
C THR A 10 31.08 -20.49 -29.79
N TYR A 11 32.06 -21.40 -29.80
CA TYR A 11 32.37 -22.22 -30.96
C TYR A 11 31.96 -23.66 -30.70
N ASN A 12 31.02 -24.16 -31.51
CA ASN A 12 30.54 -25.53 -31.47
C ASN A 12 31.34 -26.38 -32.47
N LEU A 13 32.20 -27.26 -31.95
CA LEU A 13 33.04 -28.17 -32.77
C LEU A 13 32.26 -29.37 -33.32
N SER A 14 31.12 -29.73 -32.72
CA SER A 14 30.29 -30.85 -33.17
C SER A 14 29.69 -30.56 -34.55
N ARG A 15 29.53 -31.59 -35.41
CA ARG A 15 28.89 -31.42 -36.72
C ARG A 15 27.36 -31.31 -36.55
N PRO A 16 26.70 -30.26 -37.07
CA PRO A 16 27.25 -29.17 -37.89
C PRO A 16 27.98 -28.10 -37.07
N SER A 17 29.19 -27.74 -37.51
CA SER A 17 30.00 -26.71 -36.85
C SER A 17 29.32 -25.34 -36.93
N SER A 18 29.40 -24.59 -35.83
CA SER A 18 28.86 -23.22 -35.76
C SER A 18 29.67 -22.32 -34.82
N LEU A 19 29.78 -21.05 -35.19
CA LEU A 19 30.38 -19.98 -34.42
C LEU A 19 29.27 -18.99 -34.05
N LEU A 20 29.04 -18.79 -32.76
CA LEU A 20 28.06 -17.83 -32.23
C LEU A 20 28.79 -16.70 -31.52
N THR A 21 28.60 -15.48 -32.00
CA THR A 21 29.09 -14.25 -31.38
C THR A 21 27.90 -13.51 -30.78
N ASN A 22 27.85 -13.38 -29.46
CA ASN A 22 26.81 -12.64 -28.74
C ASN A 22 27.41 -11.42 -28.06
N ILE A 23 26.77 -10.28 -28.23
CA ILE A 23 27.10 -9.02 -27.56
C ILE A 23 25.84 -8.56 -26.84
N VAL A 24 25.90 -8.48 -25.52
CA VAL A 24 24.80 -8.05 -24.67
C VAL A 24 25.21 -6.78 -23.96
N TYR A 25 24.40 -5.74 -24.13
CA TYR A 25 24.49 -4.49 -23.40
C TYR A 25 23.28 -4.40 -22.47
N THR A 26 23.53 -4.36 -21.17
CA THR A 26 22.49 -4.32 -20.15
C THR A 26 22.66 -3.07 -19.30
N ASN A 27 21.59 -2.29 -19.24
CA ASN A 27 21.38 -1.16 -18.34
C ASN A 27 20.08 -1.43 -17.55
N ASP A 28 19.83 -0.68 -16.48
CA ASP A 28 18.70 -0.91 -15.56
C ASP A 28 17.33 -0.90 -16.26
N GLN A 29 17.18 -0.10 -17.33
CA GLN A 29 15.95 0.00 -18.11
C GLN A 29 16.04 -0.62 -19.49
N ASN A 30 17.25 -0.74 -20.06
CA ASN A 30 17.46 -1.10 -21.46
C ASN A 30 18.36 -2.32 -21.55
N HIS A 31 17.92 -3.34 -22.26
CA HIS A 31 18.69 -4.53 -22.54
C HIS A 31 18.74 -4.74 -24.05
N LEU A 32 19.91 -4.56 -24.63
CA LEU A 32 20.19 -4.76 -26.05
C LEU A 32 21.03 -6.03 -26.21
N SER A 33 20.60 -6.96 -27.06
CA SER A 33 21.40 -8.14 -27.41
C SER A 33 21.53 -8.23 -28.92
N SER A 34 22.76 -8.27 -29.41
CA SER A 34 23.09 -8.60 -30.79
C SER A 34 23.75 -9.97 -30.82
N SER A 35 23.33 -10.85 -31.72
CA SER A 35 23.90 -12.17 -31.88
C SER A 35 24.07 -12.53 -33.34
N VAL A 36 25.24 -13.06 -33.69
CA VAL A 36 25.60 -13.51 -35.03
C VAL A 36 26.01 -14.96 -34.94
N GLN A 37 25.26 -15.84 -35.59
CA GLN A 37 25.59 -17.25 -35.73
C GLN A 37 26.04 -17.51 -37.17
N LEU A 38 27.26 -18.01 -37.34
CA LEU A 38 27.82 -18.49 -38.60
C LEU A 38 27.94 -20.01 -38.50
N GLY A 39 27.16 -20.74 -39.30
CA GLY A 39 27.15 -22.20 -39.27
C GLY A 39 26.91 -22.77 -40.66
N THR A 40 27.43 -23.99 -40.88
CA THR A 40 27.37 -24.66 -42.18
C THR A 40 25.95 -24.99 -42.66
N ARG A 41 25.00 -25.15 -41.72
CA ARG A 41 23.59 -25.45 -42.01
C ARG A 41 22.64 -24.26 -41.82
N SER A 42 22.93 -23.38 -40.87
CA SER A 42 22.14 -22.17 -40.64
C SER A 42 23.05 -21.05 -40.15
N SER A 43 22.95 -19.90 -40.82
CA SER A 43 23.59 -18.67 -40.39
C SER A 43 22.52 -17.61 -40.19
N TYR A 44 22.57 -16.88 -39.09
CA TYR A 44 21.63 -15.79 -38.81
C TYR A 44 22.28 -14.68 -38.00
N VAL A 45 21.72 -13.49 -38.17
CA VAL A 45 21.95 -12.31 -37.35
C VAL A 45 20.64 -12.06 -36.59
N SER A 46 20.70 -11.88 -35.28
CA SER A 46 19.56 -11.39 -34.50
C SER A 46 19.92 -10.20 -33.64
N LEU A 47 19.01 -9.24 -33.62
CA LEU A 47 19.05 -8.05 -32.79
C LEU A 47 17.81 -8.08 -31.91
N SER A 48 17.96 -7.99 -30.58
CA SER A 48 16.84 -7.86 -29.65
C SER A 48 17.04 -6.65 -28.74
N TYR A 49 16.01 -5.83 -28.64
CA TYR A 49 15.97 -4.66 -27.78
C TYR A 49 14.79 -4.82 -26.83
N THR A 50 15.09 -4.85 -25.54
CA THR A 50 14.11 -4.93 -24.45
C THR A 50 14.18 -3.66 -23.63
N ARG A 51 13.05 -2.97 -23.51
CA ARG A 51 12.87 -1.83 -22.61
C ARG A 51 11.96 -2.22 -21.46
N SER A 52 12.49 -2.17 -20.25
CA SER A 52 11.76 -2.40 -19.00
C SER A 52 11.30 -1.07 -18.44
N PHE A 53 10.00 -0.96 -18.13
CA PHE A 53 9.39 0.18 -17.46
C PHE A 53 9.09 -0.21 -16.00
N PRO A 54 9.92 0.22 -15.03
CA PRO A 54 9.74 -0.17 -13.62
C PRO A 54 8.43 0.35 -13.03
N GLU A 55 8.05 1.58 -13.36
CA GLU A 55 6.87 2.26 -12.80
C GLU A 55 5.53 1.60 -13.21
N SER A 56 5.45 1.06 -14.43
CA SER A 56 4.26 0.37 -14.96
C SER A 56 4.37 -1.16 -14.87
N ASN A 57 5.45 -1.68 -14.25
CA ASN A 57 5.81 -3.10 -14.20
C ASN A 57 5.63 -3.83 -15.56
N SER A 58 6.01 -3.16 -16.65
CA SER A 58 5.79 -3.63 -18.02
C SER A 58 7.13 -3.69 -18.76
N LYS A 59 7.33 -4.71 -19.60
CA LYS A 59 8.52 -4.91 -20.42
C LYS A 59 8.10 -5.02 -21.87
N VAL A 60 8.69 -4.21 -22.73
CA VAL A 60 8.49 -4.27 -24.17
C VAL A 60 9.76 -4.79 -24.79
N ARG A 61 9.65 -5.80 -25.65
CA ARG A 61 10.77 -6.40 -26.35
C ARG A 61 10.49 -6.46 -27.84
N THR A 62 11.44 -6.01 -28.62
CA THR A 62 11.41 -6.07 -30.08
C THR A 62 12.65 -6.83 -30.52
N ALA A 63 12.47 -7.89 -31.28
CA ALA A 63 13.57 -8.68 -31.81
C ALA A 63 13.42 -8.88 -33.32
N VAL A 64 14.53 -8.84 -34.03
CA VAL A 64 14.61 -9.11 -35.46
C VAL A 64 15.66 -10.20 -35.63
N ARG A 65 15.33 -11.28 -36.33
CA ARG A 65 16.29 -12.30 -36.76
C ARG A 65 16.24 -12.42 -38.27
N MET A 66 17.38 -12.30 -38.92
CA MET A 66 17.54 -12.48 -40.35
C MET A 66 18.60 -13.54 -40.59
N GLY A 67 18.30 -14.57 -41.37
CA GLY A 67 19.26 -15.63 -41.66
C GLY A 67 19.01 -16.33 -42.98
N THR A 68 19.83 -17.32 -43.25
CA THR A 68 19.76 -18.13 -44.49
C THR A 68 18.44 -18.89 -44.63
N LEU A 69 17.78 -19.19 -43.52
CA LEU A 69 16.49 -19.88 -43.48
C LEU A 69 15.29 -18.91 -43.48
N GLY A 70 15.53 -17.62 -43.71
CA GLY A 70 14.51 -16.59 -43.72
C GLY A 70 14.64 -15.58 -42.58
N GLY A 71 13.65 -14.69 -42.49
CA GLY A 71 13.63 -13.57 -41.56
C GLY A 71 12.39 -13.57 -40.68
N MET A 72 12.53 -13.16 -39.43
CA MET A 72 11.42 -12.98 -38.50
C MET A 72 11.58 -11.72 -37.66
N VAL A 73 10.45 -11.10 -37.36
CA VAL A 73 10.29 -9.97 -36.47
C VAL A 73 9.38 -10.42 -35.33
N GLU A 74 9.81 -10.17 -34.11
CA GLU A 74 9.10 -10.51 -32.88
C GLU A 74 8.86 -9.24 -32.09
N CYS A 75 7.60 -8.96 -31.77
CA CYS A 75 7.19 -7.88 -30.89
C CYS A 75 6.49 -8.48 -29.67
N SER A 76 7.10 -8.38 -28.50
CA SER A 76 6.56 -8.88 -27.24
C SER A 76 6.30 -7.77 -26.23
N VAL A 77 5.19 -7.89 -25.52
CA VAL A 77 4.81 -7.03 -24.39
C VAL A 77 4.50 -7.95 -23.22
N GLU A 78 5.18 -7.76 -22.10
CA GLU A 78 4.98 -8.50 -20.85
C GLU A 78 4.62 -7.51 -19.74
N LYS A 79 3.64 -7.85 -18.90
CA LYS A 79 3.18 -7.03 -17.79
C LYS A 79 3.01 -7.88 -16.54
N LYS A 80 3.58 -7.43 -15.43
CA LYS A 80 3.32 -8.02 -14.10
C LYS A 80 1.92 -7.58 -13.66
N LEU A 81 1.02 -8.54 -13.44
CA LEU A 81 -0.34 -8.27 -12.98
C LEU A 81 -0.43 -8.32 -11.45
N THR A 82 0.23 -9.31 -10.84
CA THR A 82 0.36 -9.48 -9.39
C THR A 82 1.79 -9.88 -9.05
N ASP A 83 2.12 -10.00 -7.77
CA ASP A 83 3.50 -10.36 -7.38
C ASP A 83 3.99 -11.71 -7.89
N PHE A 84 3.05 -12.62 -8.15
CA PHE A 84 3.33 -13.97 -8.64
C PHE A 84 2.80 -14.23 -10.04
N SER A 85 2.19 -13.24 -10.72
CA SER A 85 1.61 -13.45 -12.05
C SER A 85 2.09 -12.43 -13.08
N HIS A 86 2.59 -12.93 -14.22
CA HIS A 86 2.95 -12.12 -15.38
C HIS A 86 2.15 -12.57 -16.60
N ILE A 87 1.62 -11.61 -17.34
CA ILE A 87 0.93 -11.84 -18.61
C ILE A 87 1.77 -11.23 -19.72
N GLY A 88 2.01 -11.97 -20.79
CA GLY A 88 2.69 -11.46 -21.97
C GLY A 88 2.03 -11.88 -23.26
N GLY A 89 2.07 -11.01 -24.26
CA GLY A 89 1.69 -11.28 -25.63
C GLY A 89 2.90 -11.09 -26.54
N THR A 90 3.12 -12.01 -27.46
CA THR A 90 4.23 -11.97 -28.42
C THR A 90 3.70 -12.18 -29.82
N LEU A 91 3.79 -11.17 -30.67
CA LEU A 91 3.47 -11.26 -32.08
C LEU A 91 4.76 -11.58 -32.86
N LEU A 92 4.77 -12.74 -33.52
CA LEU A 92 5.85 -13.20 -34.38
C LEU A 92 5.39 -13.13 -35.83
N VAL A 93 6.18 -12.47 -36.68
CA VAL A 93 5.92 -12.33 -38.11
C VAL A 93 7.20 -12.70 -38.85
N GLY A 94 7.19 -13.73 -39.68
CA GLY A 94 8.39 -14.12 -40.40
C GLY A 94 8.13 -15.00 -41.61
N VAL A 95 9.16 -15.20 -42.43
CA VAL A 95 9.16 -16.15 -43.55
C VAL A 95 10.19 -17.23 -43.20
N PRO A 96 9.84 -18.53 -43.26
CA PRO A 96 8.60 -19.13 -43.77
C PRO A 96 7.49 -19.33 -42.73
N GLN A 97 7.67 -18.88 -41.48
CA GLN A 97 6.77 -19.23 -40.37
C GLN A 97 5.41 -18.50 -40.39
N GLY A 98 5.22 -17.46 -41.21
CA GLY A 98 3.98 -16.69 -41.26
C GLY A 98 3.78 -15.80 -40.03
N VAL A 99 2.52 -15.67 -39.59
CA VAL A 99 2.10 -14.82 -38.47
C VAL A 99 1.59 -15.68 -37.32
N HIS A 100 2.19 -15.53 -36.14
CA HIS A 100 1.82 -16.26 -34.93
C HIS A 100 1.72 -15.32 -33.74
N LEU A 101 0.65 -15.46 -32.96
CA LEU A 101 0.49 -14.79 -31.68
C LEU A 101 0.71 -15.79 -30.55
N LYS A 102 1.67 -15.54 -29.67
CA LYS A 102 1.92 -16.37 -28.48
C LYS A 102 1.48 -15.61 -27.24
N LEU A 103 0.51 -16.16 -26.52
CA LEU A 103 0.10 -15.66 -25.21
C LEU A 103 0.84 -16.46 -24.14
N LYS A 104 1.51 -15.76 -23.23
CA LYS A 104 2.28 -16.32 -22.12
C LYS A 104 1.63 -15.88 -20.80
N LEU A 105 1.27 -16.85 -19.97
CA LEU A 105 0.82 -16.60 -18.59
C LEU A 105 1.78 -17.31 -17.64
N LEU A 106 2.51 -16.53 -16.85
CA LEU A 106 3.31 -17.02 -15.74
C LEU A 106 2.50 -16.89 -14.46
N ARG A 107 2.37 -17.98 -13.70
CA ARG A 107 1.79 -17.97 -12.35
C ARG A 107 2.68 -18.80 -11.42
N GLY A 108 3.38 -18.14 -10.51
CA GLY A 108 4.37 -18.79 -9.63
C GLY A 108 5.50 -19.42 -10.46
N GLN A 109 5.66 -20.75 -10.34
CA GLN A 109 6.65 -21.52 -11.10
C GLN A 109 6.11 -22.12 -12.41
N GLN A 110 4.81 -21.99 -12.67
CA GLN A 110 4.18 -22.56 -13.88
C GLN A 110 4.13 -21.51 -14.99
N THR A 111 4.49 -21.93 -16.20
CA THR A 111 4.37 -21.11 -17.42
C THR A 111 3.40 -21.76 -18.39
N PHE A 112 2.29 -21.10 -18.66
CA PHE A 112 1.33 -21.50 -19.68
C PHE A 112 1.60 -20.72 -20.97
N PHE A 113 1.70 -21.45 -22.08
CA PHE A 113 1.92 -20.88 -23.41
C PHE A 113 0.77 -21.31 -24.34
N PHE A 114 0.10 -20.34 -24.93
CA PHE A 114 -0.98 -20.55 -25.89
C PHE A 114 -0.57 -19.94 -27.24
N PRO A 115 -0.02 -20.74 -28.17
CA PRO A 115 0.29 -20.29 -29.52
C PRO A 115 -0.97 -20.29 -30.39
N ILE A 116 -1.25 -19.16 -31.03
CA ILE A 116 -2.34 -18.96 -31.97
C ILE A 116 -1.71 -18.71 -33.35
N TYR A 117 -1.99 -19.61 -34.29
CA TYR A 117 -1.53 -19.55 -35.66
C TYR A 117 -2.53 -18.73 -36.48
N LEU A 118 -2.12 -17.57 -36.99
CA LEU A 118 -3.01 -16.65 -37.73
C LEU A 118 -2.92 -16.90 -39.25
N SER A 119 -1.71 -17.02 -39.78
CA SER A 119 -1.49 -17.31 -41.21
C SER A 119 -0.13 -17.96 -41.45
N ASP A 120 -0.04 -18.85 -42.43
CA ASP A 120 1.24 -19.45 -42.86
C ASP A 120 2.02 -18.54 -43.82
N ASN A 121 1.30 -17.65 -44.52
CA ASN A 121 1.88 -16.62 -45.39
C ASN A 121 1.92 -15.25 -44.71
N LEU A 122 2.73 -14.34 -45.24
CA LEU A 122 2.72 -12.93 -44.86
C LEU A 122 1.42 -12.27 -45.34
N ASN A 123 0.42 -12.24 -44.47
CA ASN A 123 -0.84 -11.56 -44.73
C ASN A 123 -0.95 -10.30 -43.85
N PRO A 124 -1.03 -9.08 -44.43
CA PRO A 124 -1.18 -7.84 -43.67
C PRO A 124 -2.40 -7.82 -42.74
N SER A 125 -3.52 -8.45 -43.14
CA SER A 125 -4.70 -8.51 -42.29
C SER A 125 -4.48 -9.37 -41.04
N ALA A 126 -3.77 -10.50 -41.16
CA ALA A 126 -3.40 -11.34 -40.04
C ALA A 126 -2.48 -10.62 -39.05
N MET A 127 -1.57 -9.77 -39.54
CA MET A 127 -0.71 -8.92 -38.69
C MET A 127 -1.54 -7.91 -37.89
N LEU A 128 -2.52 -7.27 -38.53
CA LEU A 128 -3.42 -6.32 -37.88
C LEU A 128 -4.27 -6.99 -36.80
N TYR A 129 -4.89 -8.14 -37.11
CA TYR A 129 -5.66 -8.90 -36.11
C TYR A 129 -4.76 -9.40 -34.96
N GLY A 130 -3.56 -9.87 -35.27
CA GLY A 130 -2.58 -10.32 -34.27
C GLY A 130 -2.12 -9.22 -33.32
N ALA A 131 -2.15 -7.95 -33.74
CA ALA A 131 -1.84 -6.81 -32.87
C ALA A 131 -3.08 -6.27 -32.13
N LEU A 132 -4.20 -6.09 -32.85
CA LEU A 132 -5.36 -5.36 -32.35
C LEU A 132 -6.25 -6.21 -31.44
N LEU A 133 -6.47 -7.48 -31.79
CA LEU A 133 -7.33 -8.40 -31.05
C LEU A 133 -6.85 -8.65 -29.60
N PRO A 134 -5.56 -8.96 -29.32
CA PRO A 134 -5.13 -9.15 -27.93
C PRO A 134 -5.18 -7.86 -27.11
N PHE A 135 -4.96 -6.70 -27.72
CA PHE A 135 -5.06 -5.41 -27.02
C PHE A 135 -6.51 -5.07 -26.67
N ALA A 136 -7.43 -5.24 -27.62
CA ALA A 136 -8.86 -5.06 -27.40
C ALA A 136 -9.38 -6.05 -26.33
N ALA A 137 -9.01 -7.33 -26.43
CA ALA A 137 -9.38 -8.35 -25.45
C ALA A 137 -8.85 -8.00 -24.05
N TYR A 138 -7.60 -7.54 -23.93
CA TYR A 138 -7.05 -7.07 -22.66
C TYR A 138 -7.86 -5.90 -22.07
N TYR A 139 -8.20 -4.90 -22.90
CA TYR A 139 -8.96 -3.75 -22.45
C TYR A 139 -10.38 -4.14 -21.98
N ILE A 140 -11.07 -4.97 -22.75
CA ILE A 140 -12.41 -5.47 -22.43
C ILE A 140 -12.40 -6.27 -21.12
N VAL A 141 -11.50 -7.25 -20.99
CA VAL A 141 -11.40 -8.07 -19.76
C VAL A 141 -11.03 -7.21 -18.56
N ARG A 142 -10.09 -6.27 -18.72
CA ARG A 142 -9.69 -5.37 -17.63
C ARG A 142 -10.84 -4.49 -17.16
N LYS A 143 -11.58 -3.87 -18.09
CA LYS A 143 -12.66 -2.93 -17.76
C LYS A 143 -13.93 -3.62 -17.29
N LEU A 144 -14.35 -4.72 -17.91
CA LEU A 144 -15.62 -5.37 -17.62
C LEU A 144 -15.57 -6.42 -16.51
N ILE A 145 -14.41 -7.04 -16.28
CA ILE A 145 -14.29 -8.15 -15.31
C ILE A 145 -13.37 -7.76 -14.15
N VAL A 146 -12.15 -7.33 -14.44
CA VAL A 146 -11.12 -7.15 -13.40
C VAL A 146 -11.40 -5.93 -12.51
N GLU A 147 -11.63 -4.75 -13.10
CA GLU A 147 -11.91 -3.53 -12.34
C GLU A 147 -13.14 -3.64 -11.42
N PRO A 148 -14.30 -4.16 -11.84
CA PRO A 148 -15.45 -4.27 -10.94
C PRO A 148 -15.20 -5.23 -9.77
N ILE A 149 -14.51 -6.36 -9.98
CA ILE A 149 -14.20 -7.31 -8.91
C ILE A 149 -13.26 -6.68 -7.88
N ILE A 150 -12.24 -5.95 -8.32
CA ILE A 150 -11.30 -5.27 -7.41
C ILE A 150 -12.03 -4.19 -6.60
N LEU A 151 -12.94 -3.44 -7.23
CA LEU A 151 -13.74 -2.44 -6.52
C LEU A 151 -14.64 -3.08 -5.47
N GLN A 152 -15.28 -4.22 -5.77
CA GLN A 152 -16.09 -4.96 -4.80
C GLN A 152 -15.26 -5.48 -3.62
N GLN A 153 -14.06 -6.01 -3.88
CA GLN A 153 -13.16 -6.47 -2.82
C GLN A 153 -12.78 -5.32 -1.88
N LYS A 154 -12.42 -4.15 -2.44
CA LYS A 154 -12.12 -2.97 -1.63
C LYS A 154 -13.28 -2.56 -0.73
N LEU A 155 -14.52 -2.64 -1.23
CA LEU A 155 -15.70 -2.31 -0.42
C LEU A 155 -15.88 -3.30 0.74
N ILE A 156 -15.70 -4.61 0.48
CA ILE A 156 -15.77 -5.65 1.51
C ILE A 156 -14.67 -5.46 2.56
N ASP A 157 -13.45 -5.13 2.15
CA ASP A 157 -12.33 -4.91 3.07
C ASP A 157 -12.56 -3.66 3.93
N VAL A 158 -13.11 -2.59 3.34
CA VAL A 158 -13.50 -1.38 4.09
C VAL A 158 -14.57 -1.71 5.13
N GLU A 159 -15.56 -2.55 4.79
CA GLU A 159 -16.63 -2.91 5.72
C GLU A 159 -16.14 -3.79 6.87
N LYS A 160 -15.34 -4.83 6.57
CA LYS A 160 -14.70 -5.66 7.61
C LYS A 160 -13.85 -4.83 8.56
N ASN A 161 -13.08 -3.90 8.02
CA ASN A 161 -12.27 -3.01 8.85
C ASN A 161 -13.16 -2.16 9.78
N LYS A 162 -14.29 -1.63 9.29
CA LYS A 162 -15.22 -0.87 10.14
C LYS A 162 -15.82 -1.72 11.26
N GLU A 163 -16.22 -2.95 10.97
CA GLU A 163 -16.72 -3.90 11.98
C GLU A 163 -15.66 -4.16 13.06
N GLU A 164 -14.42 -4.48 12.65
CA GLU A 164 -13.32 -4.69 13.59
C GLU A 164 -13.01 -3.44 14.44
N TYR A 165 -13.09 -2.24 13.86
CA TYR A 165 -12.91 -1.00 14.60
C TYR A 165 -14.05 -0.73 15.57
N ALA A 166 -15.30 -1.03 15.19
CA ALA A 166 -16.47 -0.86 16.04
C ALA A 166 -16.41 -1.78 17.27
N ASP A 167 -16.02 -3.05 17.08
CA ASP A 167 -15.89 -4.01 18.19
C ASP A 167 -14.79 -3.60 19.16
N LYS A 168 -13.62 -3.19 18.65
CA LYS A 168 -12.51 -2.68 19.48
C LYS A 168 -12.92 -1.42 20.25
N MET A 169 -13.71 -0.55 19.63
CA MET A 169 -14.22 0.66 20.28
C MET A 169 -15.22 0.33 21.40
N ALA A 170 -16.13 -0.61 21.15
CA ALA A 170 -17.11 -1.06 22.14
C ALA A 170 -16.44 -1.71 23.37
N GLN A 171 -15.41 -2.53 23.14
CA GLN A 171 -14.61 -3.14 24.22
C GLN A 171 -13.95 -2.09 25.10
N LYS A 172 -13.20 -1.15 24.50
CA LYS A 172 -12.52 -0.08 25.23
C LYS A 172 -13.50 0.82 25.99
N LYS A 173 -14.66 1.10 25.40
CA LYS A 173 -15.72 1.86 26.07
C LYS A 173 -16.22 1.12 27.32
N SER A 174 -16.51 -0.17 27.22
CA SER A 174 -16.97 -0.97 28.36
C SER A 174 -15.90 -1.09 29.46
N GLU A 175 -14.63 -1.23 29.08
CA GLU A 175 -13.49 -1.23 30.01
C GLU A 175 -13.37 0.10 30.76
N ALA A 176 -13.49 1.22 30.05
CA ALA A 176 -13.45 2.55 30.65
C ALA A 176 -14.64 2.79 31.59
N GLU A 177 -15.85 2.40 31.21
CA GLU A 177 -17.06 2.52 32.05
C GLU A 177 -16.92 1.74 33.36
N LYS A 178 -16.42 0.50 33.29
CA LYS A 178 -16.15 -0.33 34.50
C LYS A 178 -15.08 0.30 35.38
N ALA A 179 -14.00 0.84 34.80
CA ALA A 179 -12.96 1.53 35.54
C ALA A 179 -13.51 2.78 36.25
N VAL A 180 -14.37 3.57 35.58
CA VAL A 180 -15.04 4.73 36.17
C VAL A 180 -15.95 4.31 37.33
N GLU A 181 -16.69 3.21 37.18
CA GLU A 181 -17.55 2.68 38.24
C GLU A 181 -16.76 2.29 39.49
N LEU A 182 -15.64 1.59 39.33
CA LEU A 182 -14.73 1.22 40.42
C LEU A 182 -14.08 2.43 41.12
N MET A 183 -13.98 3.57 40.43
CA MET A 183 -13.39 4.81 40.97
C MET A 183 -14.38 5.74 41.66
N LYS A 184 -15.68 5.43 41.69
CA LYS A 184 -16.67 6.32 42.33
C LYS A 184 -16.40 6.51 43.83
N GLU A 185 -16.07 5.44 44.53
CA GLU A 185 -15.78 5.51 45.96
C GLU A 185 -14.50 6.31 46.26
N SER A 186 -13.46 6.15 45.44
CA SER A 186 -12.23 6.93 45.59
C SER A 186 -12.45 8.40 45.22
N TYR A 187 -13.29 8.68 44.23
CA TYR A 187 -13.72 10.02 43.87
C TYR A 187 -14.40 10.73 45.04
N ASP A 188 -15.43 10.15 45.65
CA ASP A 188 -16.18 10.77 46.75
C ASP A 188 -15.24 11.06 47.94
N ARG A 189 -14.36 10.10 48.26
CA ARG A 189 -13.35 10.26 49.33
C ARG A 189 -12.36 11.39 49.02
N CYS A 190 -11.86 11.47 47.78
CA CYS A 190 -10.95 12.53 47.37
C CYS A 190 -11.63 13.90 47.39
N VAL A 191 -12.87 14.01 46.92
CA VAL A 191 -13.64 15.27 46.94
C VAL A 191 -13.84 15.76 48.38
N GLU A 192 -14.30 14.92 49.30
CA GLU A 192 -14.49 15.33 50.70
C GLU A 192 -13.19 15.79 51.36
N GLN A 193 -12.08 15.11 51.11
CA GLN A 193 -10.78 15.47 51.67
C GLN A 193 -10.25 16.79 51.12
N GLU A 194 -10.39 17.02 49.81
CA GLU A 194 -9.95 18.24 49.14
C GLU A 194 -10.85 19.43 49.49
N GLU A 195 -12.17 19.24 49.65
CA GLU A 195 -13.07 20.30 50.10
C GLU A 195 -12.74 20.78 51.51
N ARG A 196 -12.47 19.86 52.46
CA ARG A 196 -12.06 20.21 53.83
C ARG A 196 -10.79 21.05 53.87
N LYS A 197 -9.86 20.82 52.94
CA LYS A 197 -8.58 21.53 52.85
C LYS A 197 -8.62 22.74 51.94
N SER A 198 -9.77 23.05 51.33
CA SER A 198 -9.89 24.05 50.26
C SER A 198 -8.86 23.83 49.13
N GLY A 199 -8.64 22.57 48.80
CA GLY A 199 -7.65 22.08 47.85
C GLY A 199 -8.15 22.08 46.41
N LEU A 200 -7.74 21.08 45.62
CA LEU A 200 -8.02 21.00 44.18
C LEU A 200 -9.24 20.11 43.93
N VAL A 201 -10.33 20.72 43.44
CA VAL A 201 -11.57 20.00 43.09
C VAL A 201 -11.90 20.25 41.62
N ILE A 202 -11.99 19.19 40.83
CA ILE A 202 -12.33 19.25 39.41
C ILE A 202 -13.85 19.27 39.27
N ILE A 203 -14.35 20.28 38.55
CA ILE A 203 -15.79 20.50 38.33
C ILE A 203 -16.23 19.84 37.03
N LYS A 204 -15.43 19.95 35.97
CA LYS A 204 -15.72 19.32 34.67
C LYS A 204 -14.42 18.97 33.97
N ALA A 205 -14.30 17.75 33.50
CA ALA A 205 -13.20 17.30 32.66
C ALA A 205 -13.73 16.59 31.42
N MET A 206 -13.31 17.03 30.23
CA MET A 206 -13.75 16.46 28.95
C MET A 206 -12.57 16.08 28.08
N TYR A 207 -12.60 14.89 27.49
CA TYR A 207 -11.58 14.38 26.59
C TYR A 207 -12.17 14.05 25.22
N GLY A 208 -11.59 14.60 24.15
CA GLY A 208 -12.04 14.33 22.78
C GLY A 208 -11.68 15.43 21.79
N LYS A 209 -12.44 15.51 20.70
CA LYS A 209 -12.30 16.58 19.71
C LYS A 209 -13.04 17.82 20.19
N LEU A 210 -12.32 18.71 20.86
CA LEU A 210 -12.84 19.97 21.38
C LEU A 210 -12.44 21.11 20.44
N GLN A 211 -13.41 21.80 19.85
CA GLN A 211 -13.20 23.10 19.21
C GLN A 211 -13.52 24.20 20.21
N SER A 212 -12.56 25.12 20.41
CA SER A 212 -12.79 26.35 21.16
C SER A 212 -13.60 27.31 20.29
N SER A 213 -14.87 27.52 20.62
CA SER A 213 -15.64 28.66 20.12
C SER A 213 -15.31 29.89 20.98
N ASP A 214 -15.21 31.07 20.36
CA ASP A 214 -14.82 32.34 20.98
C ASP A 214 -15.74 32.77 22.15
N ASP A 215 -16.94 32.18 22.25
CA ASP A 215 -17.97 32.46 23.26
C ASP A 215 -17.94 31.53 24.50
N GLY A 216 -16.93 30.69 24.66
CA GLY A 216 -16.81 29.80 25.83
C GLY A 216 -17.76 28.59 25.82
N GLU A 217 -18.59 28.43 24.78
CA GLU A 217 -19.38 27.22 24.54
C GLU A 217 -18.59 26.17 23.75
N ILE A 218 -18.39 25.02 24.39
CA ILE A 218 -17.72 23.84 23.82
C ILE A 218 -18.73 23.11 22.93
N LYS A 219 -18.49 23.04 21.61
CA LYS A 219 -19.28 22.19 20.72
C LYS A 219 -18.89 20.72 20.93
N GLU A 220 -19.72 20.00 21.68
CA GLU A 220 -19.56 18.58 22.00
C GLU A 220 -19.93 17.70 20.78
N GLN A 221 -19.04 17.54 19.81
CA GLN A 221 -19.32 16.64 18.67
C GLN A 221 -18.97 15.18 18.98
N THR A 222 -17.91 14.92 19.75
CA THR A 222 -17.48 13.59 20.21
C THR A 222 -16.52 13.72 21.40
N CYS A 223 -17.06 13.82 22.62
CA CYS A 223 -16.29 14.00 23.85
C CYS A 223 -16.73 13.01 24.94
N ILE A 224 -15.81 12.67 25.82
CA ILE A 224 -16.01 11.78 26.97
C ILE A 224 -15.87 12.60 28.24
N ASP A 225 -16.78 12.42 29.18
CA ASP A 225 -16.63 12.97 30.53
C ASP A 225 -15.62 12.12 31.32
N VAL A 226 -14.51 12.75 31.71
CA VAL A 226 -13.42 12.11 32.46
C VAL A 226 -13.25 12.74 33.84
N THR A 227 -14.28 13.39 34.37
CA THR A 227 -14.24 14.10 35.67
C THR A 227 -13.86 13.17 36.81
N ILE A 228 -14.49 11.99 36.88
CA ILE A 228 -14.24 11.00 37.94
C ILE A 228 -12.79 10.45 37.88
N PRO A 229 -12.30 9.93 36.73
CA PRO A 229 -10.91 9.50 36.61
C PRO A 229 -9.87 10.59 36.91
N VAL A 230 -10.09 11.83 36.50
CA VAL A 230 -9.09 12.89 36.73
C VAL A 230 -9.07 13.29 38.22
N GLN A 231 -10.22 13.36 38.87
CA GLN A 231 -10.28 13.72 40.30
C GLN A 231 -9.70 12.62 41.20
N SER A 232 -9.86 11.34 40.86
CA SER A 232 -9.24 10.24 41.61
C SER A 232 -7.70 10.21 41.50
N LEU A 233 -7.13 10.89 40.49
CA LEU A 233 -5.68 11.05 40.30
C LEU A 233 -5.09 12.23 41.11
N VAL A 234 -5.92 13.07 41.73
CA VAL A 234 -5.46 14.19 42.57
C VAL A 234 -4.89 13.66 43.89
N LYS A 235 -3.69 14.10 44.24
CA LYS A 235 -3.04 13.79 45.54
C LYS A 235 -2.43 15.06 46.12
N ASP A 236 -2.70 15.30 47.40
CA ASP A 236 -2.21 16.48 48.14
C ASP A 236 -2.48 17.82 47.41
N SER A 237 -3.73 18.00 46.96
CA SER A 237 -4.17 19.20 46.22
C SER A 237 -3.38 19.50 44.93
N LYS A 238 -2.75 18.48 44.33
CA LYS A 238 -2.04 18.57 43.05
C LYS A 238 -2.50 17.47 42.11
N LEU A 239 -2.67 17.82 40.84
CA LEU A 239 -2.86 16.86 39.75
C LEU A 239 -1.58 16.80 38.91
N ILE A 240 -1.01 15.61 38.79
CA ILE A 240 0.17 15.36 37.96
C ILE A 240 -0.19 14.24 36.98
N LEU A 241 -0.41 14.60 35.72
CA LEU A 241 -0.49 13.65 34.62
C LEU A 241 0.89 13.60 33.95
N PRO A 242 1.61 12.46 34.04
CA PRO A 242 2.91 12.32 33.40
C PRO A 242 2.77 12.38 31.87
N GLU A 243 3.88 12.66 31.20
CA GLU A 243 3.96 12.60 29.75
C GLU A 243 3.79 11.13 29.32
N THR A 244 2.60 10.78 28.84
CA THR A 244 2.28 9.46 28.29
C THR A 244 2.12 9.54 26.79
N SER A 245 2.25 8.40 26.10
CA SER A 245 2.05 8.31 24.64
C SER A 245 0.66 8.74 24.19
N SER A 246 -0.37 8.58 25.04
CA SER A 246 -1.70 9.17 24.89
C SER A 246 -2.46 9.09 26.23
N LYS A 247 -3.27 10.11 26.54
CA LYS A 247 -4.15 10.09 27.72
C LYS A 247 -5.30 9.08 27.58
N SER A 248 -5.56 8.59 26.37
CA SER A 248 -6.51 7.49 26.12
C SER A 248 -6.10 6.14 26.73
N GLY A 249 -4.85 5.97 27.15
CA GLY A 249 -4.38 4.77 27.85
C GLY A 249 -4.55 4.81 29.37
N LEU A 250 -5.08 5.92 29.92
CA LEU A 250 -5.32 6.03 31.35
C LEU A 250 -6.58 5.26 31.76
N PRO A 251 -6.62 4.69 32.98
CA PRO A 251 -7.81 4.04 33.51
C PRO A 251 -9.03 4.97 33.48
N GLY A 252 -10.14 4.52 32.89
CA GLY A 252 -11.36 5.32 32.74
C GLY A 252 -11.35 6.29 31.54
N PHE A 253 -10.27 6.33 30.77
CA PHE A 253 -10.21 7.01 29.48
C PHE A 253 -10.38 6.02 28.33
N TYR A 254 -10.98 6.47 27.24
CA TYR A 254 -10.92 5.80 25.95
C TYR A 254 -10.82 6.84 24.84
N ASP A 255 -10.54 6.39 23.62
CA ASP A 255 -10.45 7.27 22.46
C ASP A 255 -11.80 7.35 21.72
N PRO A 256 -12.50 8.50 21.71
CA PRO A 256 -13.76 8.64 20.98
C PRO A 256 -13.55 8.89 19.48
N VAL A 257 -12.35 9.31 19.04
CA VAL A 257 -12.07 9.64 17.64
C VAL A 257 -10.64 9.20 17.27
N ILE A 258 -10.55 8.06 16.59
CA ILE A 258 -9.28 7.49 16.14
C ILE A 258 -8.71 8.34 14.99
N GLY A 259 -7.45 8.77 15.13
CA GLY A 259 -6.69 9.45 14.07
C GLY A 259 -6.84 10.96 14.01
N GLU A 260 -7.69 11.57 14.85
CA GLU A 260 -7.79 13.03 14.97
C GLU A 260 -7.05 13.56 16.21
N GLN A 261 -6.75 14.87 16.21
CA GLN A 261 -6.13 15.54 17.35
C GLN A 261 -7.13 15.72 18.50
N LYS A 262 -6.77 15.19 19.66
CA LYS A 262 -7.60 15.24 20.88
C LYS A 262 -7.04 16.24 21.86
N LYS A 263 -7.93 16.82 22.64
CA LYS A 263 -7.60 17.72 23.74
C LYS A 263 -8.31 17.26 25.00
N LEU A 264 -7.72 17.60 26.14
CA LEU A 264 -8.30 17.46 27.46
C LEU A 264 -8.66 18.86 27.95
N TYR A 265 -9.94 19.11 28.18
CA TYR A 265 -10.43 20.30 28.84
C TYR A 265 -10.65 20.03 30.32
N LEU A 266 -10.14 20.90 31.19
CA LEU A 266 -10.28 20.82 32.63
C LEU A 266 -10.81 22.14 33.19
N ARG A 267 -11.88 22.07 33.97
CA ARG A 267 -12.38 23.17 34.80
C ARG A 267 -12.31 22.73 36.25
N TYR A 268 -11.58 23.47 37.08
CA TYR A 268 -11.32 23.12 38.47
C TYR A 268 -11.43 24.33 39.40
N LYS A 269 -11.61 24.05 40.69
CA LYS A 269 -11.62 25.00 41.78
C LYS A 269 -10.41 24.74 42.66
N PHE A 270 -9.62 25.78 42.94
CA PHE A 270 -8.49 25.72 43.85
C PHE A 270 -8.54 26.92 44.79
N ARG A 271 -8.52 26.70 46.11
CA ARG A 271 -8.61 27.76 47.14
C ARG A 271 -9.77 28.74 46.90
N GLY A 272 -10.92 28.23 46.46
CA GLY A 272 -12.11 29.03 46.19
C GLY A 272 -12.17 29.71 44.82
N ARG A 273 -11.09 29.69 44.02
CA ARG A 273 -11.05 30.31 42.68
C ARG A 273 -11.26 29.27 41.58
N LEU A 274 -12.02 29.65 40.55
CA LEU A 274 -12.28 28.82 39.37
C LEU A 274 -11.22 29.05 38.30
N HIS A 275 -10.73 27.96 37.72
CA HIS A 275 -9.74 27.97 36.65
C HIS A 275 -10.15 27.01 35.53
N GLN A 276 -9.71 27.29 34.31
CA GLN A 276 -9.94 26.47 33.14
C GLN A 276 -8.64 26.30 32.34
N VAL A 277 -8.38 25.09 31.84
CA VAL A 277 -7.17 24.76 31.10
C VAL A 277 -7.52 23.80 29.97
N PHE A 278 -6.92 24.04 28.79
CA PHE A 278 -6.93 23.12 27.66
C PHE A 278 -5.54 22.51 27.52
N VAL A 279 -5.47 21.18 27.43
CA VAL A 279 -4.20 20.46 27.31
C VAL A 279 -4.25 19.53 26.10
N SER A 280 -3.16 19.44 25.36
CA SER A 280 -3.01 18.48 24.26
C SER A 280 -2.92 17.03 24.77
N ASP A 281 -3.23 16.03 23.94
CA ASP A 281 -3.25 14.61 24.36
C ASP A 281 -1.92 14.11 24.97
N THR A 282 -0.77 14.52 24.42
CA THR A 282 0.56 14.05 24.85
C THR A 282 1.22 14.95 25.88
N GLU A 283 0.68 16.14 26.12
CA GLU A 283 1.34 17.16 26.96
C GLU A 283 1.13 16.86 28.46
N PRO A 284 2.19 16.92 29.29
CA PRO A 284 2.08 16.66 30.72
C PRO A 284 1.24 17.75 31.42
N VAL A 285 0.44 17.34 32.41
CA VAL A 285 -0.41 18.27 33.17
C VAL A 285 0.10 18.37 34.59
N ARG A 286 0.38 19.60 35.04
CA ARG A 286 0.66 19.90 36.44
C ARG A 286 -0.26 21.03 36.89
N LEU A 287 -1.22 20.70 37.75
CA LEU A 287 -2.14 21.67 38.35
C LEU A 287 -2.01 21.61 39.89
N PRO A 288 -2.15 22.74 40.60
CA PRO A 288 -2.19 24.11 40.08
C PRO A 288 -0.82 24.54 39.52
N GLN A 289 -0.82 25.34 38.44
CA GLN A 289 0.40 26.00 37.96
C GLN A 289 0.85 27.03 39.03
N GLN A 290 2.12 26.95 39.45
CA GLN A 290 2.72 27.90 40.39
C GLN A 290 2.84 29.29 39.77
#